data_AF-A0A524JMQ1-F1
#
_entry.id   AF-A0A524JMQ1-F1
#
_cell.length_a   1.000
_cell.length_b   1.000
_cell.length_c   1.000
_cell.angle_alpha   90.00
_cell.angle_beta   90.00
_cell.angle_gamma   90.00
#
_symmetry.space_group_name_H-M   'P 1'
#
loop_
_entity.id
_entity.type
_entity.pdbx_description
1 polymer ?
#
loop_
_entity_poly.entity_id
_entity_poly.type
_entity_poly.pdbx_seq_one_letter_code
_entity_poly.pdbx_strand_id
1 'polypeptide(L)'
;MGKYPILFIVFSLLTECSNYGQLTFVAKLPKKLDENSGMVHVQDSTVWFIEDSGNANKLFQTNFQGKITRDLEVKGVKNIDWEDLTKDGQNNVYIGDFGN
;
A
#
# COMPACT_ATOMS: atom_id res chain seq x y z
N MET A 1 32.16 39.19 -19.52
CA MET A 1 31.48 37.88 -19.62
C MET A 1 32.13 36.95 -18.61
N GLY A 2 31.43 36.65 -17.51
CA GLY A 2 32.01 36.08 -16.29
C GLY A 2 32.54 34.66 -16.47
N LYS A 3 33.68 34.36 -15.82
CA LYS A 3 34.41 33.08 -15.90
C LYS A 3 33.83 31.96 -15.02
N TYR A 4 32.61 32.12 -14.50
CA TYR A 4 32.02 31.24 -13.48
C TYR A 4 30.80 30.38 -13.88
N PRO A 5 30.29 30.32 -15.14
CA PRO A 5 29.09 29.53 -15.44
C PRO A 5 29.33 28.03 -15.24
N ILE A 6 30.55 27.54 -15.52
CA ILE A 6 30.92 26.14 -15.33
C ILE A 6 30.96 25.76 -13.84
N LEU A 7 31.42 26.67 -12.96
CA LEU A 7 31.49 26.43 -11.52
C LEU A 7 30.08 26.31 -10.90
N PHE A 8 29.12 27.08 -11.42
CA PHE A 8 27.73 27.04 -10.98
C PHE A 8 27.04 25.71 -11.38
N ILE A 9 27.31 25.21 -12.60
CA ILE A 9 26.77 23.93 -13.10
C ILE A 9 27.31 22.74 -12.28
N VAL A 10 28.59 22.75 -11.91
CA VAL A 10 29.19 21.69 -11.08
C VAL A 10 28.59 21.68 -9.67
N PHE A 11 28.23 22.84 -9.11
CA PHE A 11 27.61 22.92 -7.78
C PHE A 11 26.17 22.38 -7.75
N SER A 12 25.40 22.59 -8.82
CA SER A 12 24.04 22.04 -8.96
C SER A 12 23.99 20.51 -9.10
N LEU A 13 25.05 19.88 -9.61
CA LEU A 13 25.12 18.42 -9.76
C LEU A 13 25.45 17.68 -8.44
N LEU A 14 25.79 18.40 -7.37
CA LEU A 14 26.13 17.81 -6.07
C LEU A 14 24.93 17.75 -5.10
N THR A 15 23.77 18.29 -5.47
CA THR A 15 22.58 18.37 -4.59
C THR A 15 21.52 17.30 -4.85
N GLU A 16 21.75 16.34 -5.75
CA GLU A 16 20.71 15.40 -6.20
C GLU A 16 20.74 14.00 -5.53
N CYS A 17 21.45 13.82 -4.41
CA CYS A 17 21.41 12.54 -3.70
C CYS A 17 20.32 12.52 -2.61
N SER A 18 19.07 12.29 -3.02
CA SER A 18 17.97 12.02 -2.09
C SER A 18 18.03 10.57 -1.60
N ASN A 19 18.51 10.33 -0.37
CA ASN A 19 18.41 9.02 0.27
C ASN A 19 17.02 8.89 0.91
N TYR A 20 16.10 8.20 0.22
CA TYR A 20 14.74 7.92 0.70
C TYR A 20 14.68 6.82 1.78
N GLY A 21 15.83 6.41 2.31
CA GLY A 21 15.97 5.30 3.24
C GLY A 21 16.06 3.95 2.55
N GLN A 22 16.58 2.95 3.27
CA GLN A 22 16.54 1.56 2.85
C GLN A 22 15.31 0.90 3.44
N LEU A 23 14.39 0.44 2.59
CA LEU A 23 13.21 -0.30 3.04
C LEU A 23 13.62 -1.65 3.61
N THR A 24 13.04 -2.03 4.74
CA THR A 24 13.19 -3.38 5.29
C THR A 24 12.16 -4.29 4.66
N PHE A 25 12.62 -5.36 4.01
CA PHE A 25 11.72 -6.40 3.54
C PHE A 25 11.05 -7.08 4.74
N VAL A 26 9.72 -7.05 4.77
CA VAL A 26 8.93 -7.66 5.85
C VAL A 26 8.54 -9.09 5.46
N ALA A 27 7.78 -9.26 4.40
CA ALA A 27 7.33 -10.56 3.93
C ALA A 27 6.88 -10.52 2.46
N LYS A 28 6.78 -11.70 1.85
CA LYS A 28 6.05 -11.90 0.60
C LYS A 28 4.59 -12.23 0.95
N LEU A 29 3.64 -11.57 0.31
CA LEU A 29 2.23 -11.93 0.42
C LEU A 29 1.97 -13.31 -0.21
N PRO A 30 0.99 -14.09 0.30
CA PRO A 30 0.65 -15.36 -0.27
C PRO A 30 -0.07 -15.16 -1.60
N LYS A 31 -0.06 -16.18 -2.48
CA LYS A 31 -0.74 -16.15 -3.79
C LYS A 31 -2.23 -15.79 -3.76
N LYS A 32 -2.85 -15.90 -2.59
CA LYS A 32 -4.24 -15.53 -2.39
C LYS A 32 -4.47 -14.01 -2.33
N LEU A 33 -3.38 -13.24 -2.34
CA LEU A 33 -3.34 -11.77 -2.35
C LEU A 33 -2.46 -11.27 -3.52
N ASP A 34 -2.49 -11.97 -4.66
CA ASP A 34 -1.69 -11.64 -5.84
C ASP A 34 -2.22 -10.36 -6.53
N GLU A 35 -3.52 -10.03 -6.37
CA GLU A 35 -4.19 -8.85 -6.93
C GLU A 35 -4.57 -7.85 -5.83
N ASN A 36 -3.67 -7.62 -4.87
CA ASN A 36 -3.92 -6.70 -3.77
C ASN A 36 -3.99 -5.23 -4.24
N SER A 37 -5.16 -4.60 -4.06
CA SER A 37 -5.45 -3.22 -4.46
C SER A 37 -5.51 -2.23 -3.29
N GLY A 38 -5.49 -2.68 -2.04
CA GLY A 38 -5.54 -1.78 -0.88
C GLY A 38 -5.15 -2.45 0.43
N MET A 39 -4.53 -1.69 1.35
CA MET A 39 -4.13 -2.21 2.66
C MET A 39 -4.28 -1.18 3.78
N VAL A 40 -4.63 -1.65 4.98
CA VAL A 40 -4.70 -0.81 6.18
C VAL A 40 -4.16 -1.52 7.41
N HIS A 41 -3.33 -0.80 8.17
CA HIS A 41 -2.90 -1.20 9.51
C HIS A 41 -3.85 -0.59 10.54
N VAL A 42 -4.49 -1.45 11.35
CA VAL A 42 -5.48 -1.00 12.33
C VAL A 42 -4.84 -0.75 13.69
N GLN A 43 -4.46 -1.79 14.43
CA GLN A 43 -3.84 -1.67 15.75
C GLN A 43 -2.82 -2.78 16.08
N ASP A 44 -2.99 -3.98 15.54
CA ASP A 44 -2.20 -5.16 15.96
C ASP A 44 -0.96 -5.40 15.07
N SER A 45 -0.22 -6.50 15.30
CA SER A 45 0.87 -6.95 14.41
C SER A 45 0.36 -7.58 13.10
N THR A 46 -0.71 -7.00 12.54
CA THR A 46 -1.41 -7.49 11.36
C THR A 46 -1.83 -6.35 10.45
N VAL A 47 -2.06 -6.68 9.19
CA VAL A 47 -2.50 -5.75 8.15
C VAL A 47 -3.70 -6.36 7.45
N TRP A 48 -4.71 -5.55 7.17
CA TRP A 48 -5.85 -5.95 6.34
C TRP A 48 -5.61 -5.55 4.90
N PHE A 49 -6.05 -6.40 3.98
CA PHE A 49 -5.90 -6.28 2.54
C PHE A 49 -7.26 -6.49 1.86
N ILE A 50 -7.42 -5.87 0.71
CA ILE A 50 -8.49 -6.13 -0.26
C ILE A 50 -7.85 -6.51 -1.59
N GLU A 51 -8.60 -7.20 -2.45
CA GLU A 51 -8.16 -7.49 -3.81
C GLU A 51 -9.02 -6.76 -4.84
N ASP A 52 -8.43 -6.58 -6.02
CA ASP A 52 -8.98 -5.89 -7.18
C ASP A 52 -10.24 -6.59 -7.76
N SER A 53 -10.88 -5.96 -8.74
CA SER A 53 -12.01 -6.42 -9.54
C SER A 53 -12.00 -7.92 -9.85
N GLY A 54 -13.18 -8.53 -9.79
CA GLY A 54 -13.39 -9.95 -10.07
C GLY A 54 -12.98 -10.90 -8.94
N ASN A 55 -12.33 -10.41 -7.88
CA ASN A 55 -12.03 -11.19 -6.68
C ASN A 55 -13.18 -11.22 -5.66
N ALA A 56 -12.99 -11.98 -4.58
CA ALA A 56 -14.00 -12.10 -3.53
C ALA A 56 -14.23 -10.77 -2.82
N ASN A 57 -15.47 -10.53 -2.38
CA ASN A 57 -15.88 -9.43 -1.51
C ASN A 57 -15.39 -9.62 -0.06
N LYS A 58 -14.09 -9.82 0.11
CA LYS A 58 -13.47 -10.18 1.38
C LYS A 58 -12.31 -9.25 1.73
N LEU A 59 -12.18 -8.95 3.02
CA LEU A 59 -10.93 -8.48 3.59
C LEU A 59 -10.12 -9.68 4.07
N PHE A 60 -8.82 -9.66 3.84
CA PHE A 60 -7.88 -10.65 4.33
C PHE A 60 -6.91 -10.01 5.30
N GLN A 61 -6.72 -10.62 6.46
CA GLN A 61 -5.72 -10.19 7.43
C GLN A 61 -4.47 -11.03 7.28
N THR A 62 -3.30 -10.39 7.23
CA THR A 62 -2.01 -11.09 7.36
C THR A 62 -1.24 -10.62 8.58
N ASN A 63 -0.37 -11.47 9.12
CA ASN A 63 0.68 -11.05 10.04
C ASN A 63 1.92 -10.56 9.26
N PHE A 64 2.91 -10.01 9.97
CA PHE A 64 4.16 -9.54 9.35
C PHE A 64 5.10 -10.66 8.83
N GLN A 65 4.65 -11.91 8.84
CA GLN A 65 5.32 -13.02 8.15
C GLN A 65 4.62 -13.37 6.81
N GLY A 66 3.60 -12.60 6.41
CA GLY A 66 2.83 -12.83 5.18
C GLY A 66 1.84 -13.99 5.28
N LYS A 67 1.55 -14.49 6.50
CA LYS A 67 0.56 -15.55 6.70
C LYS A 67 -0.82 -14.93 6.86
N ILE A 68 -1.80 -15.40 6.08
CA ILE A 68 -3.21 -15.06 6.32
C ILE A 68 -3.65 -15.63 7.67
N THR A 69 -4.13 -14.74 8.55
CA THR A 69 -4.60 -15.08 9.89
C THR A 69 -6.12 -15.07 9.99
N ARG A 70 -6.81 -14.34 9.10
CA ARG A 70 -8.26 -14.18 9.11
C ARG A 70 -8.79 -13.70 7.75
N ASP A 71 -10.03 -14.02 7.45
CA ASP A 71 -10.80 -13.37 6.38
C ASP A 71 -12.18 -12.90 6.89
N LEU A 72 -12.71 -11.85 6.26
CA LEU A 72 -14.02 -11.26 6.56
C LEU A 72 -14.77 -10.98 5.28
N GLU A 73 -15.95 -11.58 5.11
CA GLU A 73 -16.84 -11.27 3.99
C GLU A 73 -17.69 -10.02 4.28
N VAL A 74 -17.75 -9.11 3.29
CA VAL A 74 -18.61 -7.93 3.36
C VAL A 74 -19.99 -8.28 2.81
N LYS A 75 -20.97 -8.37 3.71
CA LYS A 75 -22.32 -8.84 3.37
C LYS A 75 -23.07 -7.82 2.52
N GLY A 76 -23.84 -8.34 1.56
CA GLY A 76 -24.79 -7.53 0.77
C GLY A 76 -24.15 -6.68 -0.33
N VAL A 77 -22.85 -6.82 -0.55
CA VAL A 77 -22.10 -6.12 -1.60
C VAL A 77 -21.24 -7.12 -2.37
N LYS A 78 -21.00 -6.81 -3.64
CA LYS A 78 -19.96 -7.48 -4.44
C LYS A 78 -18.76 -6.56 -4.50
N ASN A 79 -17.58 -7.14 -4.70
CA ASN A 79 -16.44 -6.40 -5.18
C ASN A 79 -16.67 -6.11 -6.67
N ILE A 80 -16.93 -4.84 -7.01
CA ILE A 80 -17.02 -4.40 -8.41
C ILE A 80 -15.62 -4.05 -8.85
N ASP A 81 -15.03 -3.01 -8.23
CA ASP A 81 -13.65 -2.62 -8.47
C ASP A 81 -13.08 -1.85 -7.27
N TRP A 82 -12.79 -2.60 -6.20
CA TRP A 82 -12.27 -2.06 -4.95
C TRP A 82 -10.78 -1.68 -5.09
N GLU A 83 -10.46 -0.42 -4.84
CA GLU A 83 -9.16 0.19 -5.18
C GLU A 83 -8.51 0.96 -4.01
N ASP A 84 -9.18 1.03 -2.86
CA ASP A 84 -8.60 1.66 -1.66
C ASP A 84 -9.14 1.06 -0.36
N LEU A 85 -8.30 1.09 0.68
CA LEU A 85 -8.64 0.65 2.02
C LEU A 85 -8.05 1.61 3.05
N THR A 86 -8.90 2.26 3.83
CA THR A 86 -8.48 3.23 4.84
C THR A 86 -9.21 3.03 6.17
N LYS A 87 -8.81 3.79 7.18
CA LYS A 87 -9.49 3.82 8.47
C LYS A 87 -9.62 5.24 9.02
N ASP A 88 -10.61 5.45 9.87
CA ASP A 88 -10.71 6.67 10.67
C ASP A 88 -9.91 6.57 11.99
N GLY A 89 -9.95 7.64 12.79
CA GLY A 89 -9.33 7.68 14.12
C GLY A 89 -10.00 6.77 15.16
N GLN A 90 -11.16 6.19 14.86
CA GLN A 90 -11.88 5.23 15.69
C GLN A 90 -11.66 3.78 15.23
N ASN A 91 -10.82 3.57 14.21
CA ASN A 91 -10.54 2.29 13.57
C ASN A 91 -11.71 1.67 12.81
N ASN A 92 -12.70 2.46 12.42
CA ASN A 92 -13.65 2.02 11.40
C ASN A 92 -12.91 1.92 10.07
N VAL A 93 -13.08 0.80 9.36
CA VAL A 93 -12.43 0.54 8.07
C VAL A 93 -13.40 0.88 6.94
N TYR A 94 -12.88 1.58 5.93
CA TYR A 94 -13.62 2.03 4.76
C TYR A 94 -12.99 1.46 3.50
N ILE A 95 -13.83 0.95 2.59
CA ILE A 95 -13.43 0.42 1.29
C ILE A 95 -13.84 1.43 0.23
N GLY A 96 -12.89 1.79 -0.64
CA GLY A 96 -13.15 2.59 -1.83
C GLY A 96 -13.46 1.69 -3.02
N ASP A 97 -14.70 1.73 -3.51
CA ASP A 97 -15.14 1.08 -4.75
C ASP A 97 -15.12 2.14 -5.86
N PHE A 98 -13.97 2.30 -6.52
CA PHE A 98 -13.66 3.47 -7.37
C PHE A 98 -13.05 3.11 -8.72
N GLY A 99 -12.81 1.84 -9.01
CA GLY A 99 -12.34 1.43 -10.31
C GLY A 99 -13.47 1.43 -11.37
N ASN A 100 -13.19 0.86 -12.54
CA ASN A 100 -13.98 1.02 -13.78
C ASN A 100 -15.02 -0.07 -14.04
#